data_AF-A0A090M5R2-F1
#
_entry.id   AF-A0A090M5R2-F1
#
_cell.length_a   1.000
_cell.length_b   1.000
_cell.length_c   1.000
_cell.angle_alpha   90.00
_cell.angle_beta   90.00
_cell.angle_gamma   90.00
#
_symmetry.space_group_name_H-M   'P 1'
#
loop_
_entity.id
_entity.type
_entity.pdbx_description
1 polymer ?
#
loop_
_entity_poly.entity_id
_entity_poly.type
_entity_poly.pdbx_seq_one_letter_code
_entity_poly.pdbx_strand_id
1 'polypeptide(L)'
;MRAVSPARARARWAPRAAGTTRRSVASASSRAVAVRARTAVKTDDDADDVADDFEWYRKPSRVAIAGAWATLGAVAAFAAPSGTSGFDAELVKTIVTSPFGGVANPVFEALFNALGVVPATYACLLLPGAKGQKLPAALCVGASFALGFFAVGPYLATRAPRTTPAPRRSELGWVTRNVWESKLNAVALLGFASFLAYYGVSNLSPENVSGFIALIREQSMLACVSTCDLVVLSACMVDAIGEDMKRRNVDPSGALAYAAVPVVGPALWLVLRPSLEE
;
A
#
# COMPACT_ATOMS: atom_id res chain seq x y z
N MET A 1 -2.06 78.74 51.55
CA MET A 1 -3.53 78.66 51.70
C MET A 1 -3.86 77.48 52.61
N ARG A 2 -4.48 77.78 53.78
CA ARG A 2 -5.31 76.97 54.72
C ARG A 2 -4.92 75.48 54.93
N ALA A 3 -4.31 75.08 56.06
CA ALA A 3 -4.90 74.84 57.41
C ALA A 3 -6.14 73.91 57.35
N VAL A 4 -6.23 72.78 58.08
CA VAL A 4 -6.40 72.64 59.54
C VAL A 4 -6.31 71.13 59.93
N SER A 5 -5.79 70.84 61.14
CA SER A 5 -5.77 69.54 61.89
C SER A 5 -7.19 69.17 62.42
N PRO A 6 -7.50 68.21 63.35
CA PRO A 6 -6.67 67.24 64.07
C PRO A 6 -7.30 65.83 64.33
N ALA A 7 -6.56 65.03 65.13
CA ALA A 7 -7.00 64.12 66.19
C ALA A 7 -7.76 62.81 65.82
N ARG A 8 -7.09 61.65 66.01
CA ARG A 8 -7.20 60.72 67.17
C ARG A 8 -8.58 60.05 67.34
N ALA A 9 -8.64 58.72 67.21
CA ALA A 9 -8.88 57.82 68.35
C ALA A 9 -8.87 56.35 67.91
N ARG A 10 -8.23 55.53 68.76
CA ARG A 10 -8.24 54.07 68.77
C ARG A 10 -9.58 53.58 69.33
N ALA A 11 -10.05 52.41 68.89
CA ALA A 11 -10.59 51.41 69.81
C ALA A 11 -10.76 50.06 69.09
N ARG A 12 -10.16 49.04 69.70
CA ARG A 12 -10.44 47.62 69.47
C ARG A 12 -11.81 47.29 70.05
N TRP A 13 -12.62 46.50 69.34
CA TRP A 13 -13.53 45.58 70.00
C TRP A 13 -13.93 44.44 69.04
N ALA A 14 -13.60 43.21 69.44
CA ALA A 14 -14.29 41.97 69.08
C ALA A 14 -15.28 41.69 70.25
N PRO A 15 -16.39 40.92 70.14
CA PRO A 15 -16.34 39.51 69.73
C PRO A 15 -17.63 38.86 69.14
N ARG A 16 -17.45 37.59 68.71
CA ARG A 16 -18.32 36.39 68.87
C ARG A 16 -19.78 36.34 68.35
N ALA A 17 -19.94 35.42 67.39
CA ALA A 17 -20.73 34.17 67.44
C ALA A 17 -22.27 34.21 67.35
N ALA A 18 -22.80 33.60 66.27
CA ALA A 18 -23.91 32.62 66.19
C ALA A 18 -24.13 32.38 64.68
N GLY A 19 -24.15 31.19 64.08
CA GLY A 19 -24.83 29.98 64.52
C GLY A 19 -26.19 29.91 63.83
N THR A 20 -26.27 29.43 62.58
CA THR A 20 -27.49 28.79 62.05
C THR A 20 -27.22 28.00 60.76
N THR A 21 -27.64 26.75 60.83
CA THR A 21 -27.64 25.69 59.83
C THR A 21 -28.66 25.97 58.72
N ARG A 22 -28.31 25.68 57.45
CA ARG A 22 -29.29 25.29 56.44
C ARG A 22 -28.73 24.25 55.46
N ARG A 23 -29.58 23.26 55.19
CA ARG A 23 -29.38 22.00 54.47
C ARG A 23 -29.06 22.16 52.98
N SER A 24 -28.15 21.30 52.52
CA SER A 24 -28.22 20.43 51.32
C SER A 24 -28.94 20.94 50.07
N VAL A 25 -28.18 21.11 48.99
CA VAL A 25 -28.53 20.53 47.67
C VAL A 25 -27.26 19.95 47.05
N ALA A 26 -27.30 18.64 46.77
CA ALA A 26 -26.27 17.94 46.03
C ALA A 26 -26.25 18.41 44.56
N SER A 27 -25.06 18.66 44.01
CA SER A 27 -24.85 18.69 42.55
C SER A 27 -23.86 17.61 42.16
N ALA A 28 -24.24 16.88 41.13
CA ALA A 28 -23.69 15.63 40.71
C ALA A 28 -22.34 15.75 39.97
N SER A 29 -21.59 14.65 40.09
CA SER A 29 -20.75 14.02 39.06
C SER A 29 -19.69 14.85 38.35
N SER A 30 -18.44 14.60 38.72
CA SER A 30 -17.34 14.49 37.75
C SER A 30 -16.40 13.38 38.20
N ARG A 31 -16.83 12.13 37.98
CA ARG A 31 -15.91 11.00 37.88
C ARG A 31 -15.44 10.96 36.43
N ALA A 32 -14.29 11.55 36.16
CA ALA A 32 -13.54 11.31 34.94
C ALA A 32 -13.12 9.83 34.95
N VAL A 33 -13.92 8.97 34.31
CA VAL A 33 -13.52 7.61 33.98
C VAL A 33 -12.56 7.72 32.81
N ALA A 34 -11.26 7.73 33.10
CA ALA A 34 -10.25 7.48 32.09
C ALA A 34 -10.38 6.02 31.65
N VAL A 35 -11.22 5.77 30.63
CA VAL A 35 -11.22 4.50 29.90
C VAL A 35 -9.93 4.48 29.08
N ARG A 36 -8.84 4.06 29.70
CA ARG A 36 -7.63 3.65 28.99
C ARG A 36 -7.98 2.34 28.31
N ALA A 37 -8.45 2.41 27.06
CA ALA A 37 -8.55 1.25 26.20
C ALA A 37 -7.14 0.64 26.10
N ARG A 38 -6.89 -0.41 26.87
CA ARG A 38 -5.79 -1.32 26.58
C ARG A 38 -6.21 -2.05 25.32
N THR A 39 -5.83 -1.52 24.16
CA THR A 39 -5.63 -2.37 22.98
C THR A 39 -4.60 -3.40 23.41
N ALA A 40 -5.05 -4.62 23.70
CA ALA A 40 -4.17 -5.76 23.84
C ALA A 40 -3.33 -5.80 22.56
N VAL A 41 -2.03 -5.59 22.70
CA VAL A 41 -1.09 -5.81 21.62
C VAL A 41 -1.16 -7.30 21.34
N LYS A 42 -1.85 -7.68 20.25
CA LYS A 42 -1.86 -9.06 19.78
C LYS A 42 -0.41 -9.50 19.57
N THR A 43 -0.03 -10.56 20.26
CA THR A 43 1.33 -11.12 20.17
C THR A 43 1.49 -11.87 18.85
N ASP A 44 2.72 -12.25 18.49
CA ASP A 44 2.99 -12.99 17.24
C ASP A 44 2.13 -14.26 17.12
N ASP A 45 1.87 -14.97 18.23
CA ASP A 45 1.00 -16.15 18.27
C ASP A 45 -0.43 -15.84 17.75
N ASP A 46 -0.98 -14.68 18.07
CA ASP A 46 -2.32 -14.27 17.61
C ASP A 46 -2.36 -13.95 16.11
N ALA A 47 -1.21 -13.65 15.50
CA ALA A 47 -1.10 -13.33 14.07
C ALA A 47 -1.00 -14.58 13.19
N ASP A 48 -0.41 -15.65 13.74
CA ASP A 48 -0.34 -16.97 13.14
C ASP A 48 -1.72 -17.65 13.19
N ASP A 49 -2.42 -17.59 14.33
CA ASP A 49 -3.80 -18.09 14.48
C ASP A 49 -4.78 -17.43 13.49
N VAL A 50 -4.66 -16.12 13.28
CA VAL A 50 -5.48 -15.39 12.30
C VAL A 50 -5.18 -15.82 10.87
N ALA A 51 -3.93 -16.19 10.55
CA ALA A 51 -3.58 -16.68 9.24
C ALA A 51 -4.16 -18.08 8.99
N ASP A 52 -4.15 -18.94 10.00
CA ASP A 52 -4.65 -20.30 9.95
C ASP A 52 -6.16 -20.40 9.77
N ASP A 53 -6.92 -19.50 10.40
CA ASP A 53 -8.39 -19.48 10.28
C ASP A 53 -8.93 -18.58 9.16
N PHE A 54 -8.07 -17.93 8.37
CA PHE A 54 -8.54 -16.99 7.34
C PHE A 54 -9.20 -17.71 6.13
N GLU A 55 -10.53 -17.69 6.11
CA GLU A 55 -11.35 -18.16 5.00
C GLU A 55 -11.48 -17.10 3.90
N TRP A 56 -10.47 -17.01 3.03
CA TRP A 56 -10.42 -16.02 1.95
C TRP A 56 -11.67 -15.99 1.06
N TYR A 57 -12.29 -17.14 0.79
CA TYR A 57 -13.46 -17.27 -0.09
C TYR A 57 -14.72 -16.58 0.45
N ARG A 58 -14.76 -16.21 1.73
CA ARG A 58 -15.87 -15.43 2.32
C ARG A 58 -15.74 -13.94 2.06
N LYS A 59 -14.60 -13.45 1.54
CA LYS A 59 -14.36 -12.04 1.27
C LYS A 59 -14.52 -11.75 -0.24
N PRO A 60 -15.48 -10.89 -0.65
CA PRO A 60 -15.70 -10.59 -2.06
C PRO A 60 -14.46 -10.10 -2.81
N SER A 61 -13.62 -9.25 -2.19
CA SER A 61 -12.39 -8.77 -2.84
C SER A 61 -11.39 -9.89 -3.12
N ARG A 62 -11.27 -10.88 -2.22
CA ARG A 62 -10.40 -12.04 -2.41
C ARG A 62 -10.91 -12.98 -3.50
N VAL A 63 -12.23 -13.19 -3.55
CA VAL A 63 -12.87 -13.93 -4.65
C VAL A 63 -12.65 -13.22 -5.98
N ALA A 64 -12.72 -11.89 -6.02
CA ALA A 64 -12.44 -11.11 -7.22
C ALA A 64 -10.97 -11.25 -7.67
N ILE A 65 -10.00 -11.25 -6.74
CA ILE A 65 -8.58 -11.49 -7.04
C ILE A 65 -8.37 -12.90 -7.62
N ALA A 66 -8.98 -13.93 -7.01
CA ALA A 66 -8.92 -15.31 -7.51
C ALA A 66 -9.58 -15.44 -8.90
N GLY A 67 -10.71 -14.76 -9.10
CA GLY A 67 -11.38 -14.68 -10.40
C GLY A 67 -10.48 -14.02 -11.45
N ALA A 68 -9.83 -12.90 -11.12
CA ALA A 68 -8.89 -12.22 -12.01
C ALA A 68 -7.71 -13.13 -12.40
N TRP A 69 -7.23 -13.96 -11.47
CA TRP A 69 -6.16 -14.92 -11.74
C TRP A 69 -6.62 -15.99 -12.75
N ALA A 70 -7.82 -16.54 -12.55
CA ALA A 70 -8.41 -17.51 -13.47
C ALA A 70 -8.70 -16.88 -14.84
N THR A 71 -9.19 -15.63 -14.88
CA THR A 71 -9.42 -14.88 -16.11
C THR A 71 -8.13 -14.64 -16.88
N LEU A 72 -7.04 -14.24 -16.21
CA LEU A 72 -5.74 -14.07 -16.87
C LEU A 72 -5.23 -15.39 -17.45
N GLY A 73 -5.41 -16.50 -16.73
CA GLY A 73 -5.12 -17.84 -17.24
C GLY A 73 -5.94 -18.20 -18.48
N ALA A 74 -7.23 -17.88 -18.47
CA ALA A 74 -8.10 -18.09 -19.62
C ALA A 74 -7.70 -17.22 -20.83
N VAL A 75 -7.26 -15.97 -20.60
CA VAL A 75 -6.71 -15.12 -21.66
C VAL A 75 -5.48 -15.78 -22.27
N ALA A 76 -4.52 -16.22 -21.45
CA ALA A 76 -3.31 -16.88 -21.94
C ALA A 76 -3.62 -18.18 -22.71
N ALA A 77 -4.59 -18.96 -22.25
CA ALA A 77 -4.94 -20.25 -22.84
C ALA A 77 -5.79 -20.16 -24.12
N PHE A 78 -6.69 -19.17 -24.22
CA PHE A 78 -7.73 -19.16 -25.24
C PHE A 78 -7.80 -17.89 -26.09
N ALA A 79 -7.26 -16.77 -25.62
CA ALA A 79 -7.38 -15.48 -26.31
C ALA A 79 -6.05 -14.94 -26.86
N ALA A 80 -4.95 -15.22 -26.17
CA ALA A 80 -3.62 -14.77 -26.57
C ALA A 80 -3.16 -15.51 -27.85
N PRO A 81 -2.34 -14.87 -28.72
CA PRO A 81 -1.74 -15.53 -29.87
C PRO A 81 -1.02 -16.82 -29.50
N SER A 82 -1.26 -17.91 -30.22
CA SER A 82 -0.64 -19.22 -29.96
C SER A 82 0.49 -19.53 -30.94
N GLY A 83 1.41 -20.43 -30.59
CA GLY A 83 2.54 -20.81 -31.45
C GLY A 83 3.64 -19.73 -31.58
N THR A 84 3.67 -18.78 -30.66
CA THR A 84 4.50 -17.56 -30.72
C THR A 84 5.85 -17.66 -29.99
N SER A 85 6.20 -18.82 -29.43
CA SER A 85 7.37 -18.97 -28.54
C SER A 85 8.70 -18.50 -29.15
N GLY A 86 8.92 -18.73 -30.45
CA GLY A 86 10.11 -18.24 -31.16
C GLY A 86 10.15 -16.71 -31.29
N PHE A 87 8.99 -16.11 -31.59
CA PHE A 87 8.85 -14.65 -31.66
C PHE A 87 9.04 -14.02 -30.26
N ASP A 88 8.39 -14.60 -29.23
CA ASP A 88 8.46 -14.11 -27.86
C ASP A 88 9.91 -14.15 -27.31
N ALA A 89 10.68 -15.19 -27.65
CA ALA A 89 12.09 -15.27 -27.25
C ALA A 89 12.93 -14.14 -27.86
N GLU A 90 12.75 -13.84 -29.15
CA GLU A 90 13.45 -12.72 -29.80
C GLU A 90 12.93 -11.36 -29.31
N LEU A 91 11.64 -11.24 -28.98
CA LEU A 91 11.06 -10.04 -28.37
C LEU A 91 11.71 -9.75 -27.02
N VAL A 92 11.79 -10.74 -26.12
CA VAL A 92 12.47 -10.61 -24.82
C VAL A 92 13.92 -10.22 -25.00
N LYS A 93 14.64 -10.91 -25.88
CA LYS A 93 16.05 -10.60 -26.17
C LYS A 93 16.21 -9.17 -26.68
N THR A 94 15.33 -8.70 -27.55
CA THR A 94 15.34 -7.32 -28.07
C THR A 94 15.14 -6.32 -26.93
N ILE A 95 14.15 -6.53 -26.07
CA ILE A 95 13.87 -5.62 -24.95
C ILE A 95 15.01 -5.64 -23.92
N VAL A 96 15.60 -6.80 -23.63
CA VAL A 96 16.72 -6.88 -22.67
C VAL A 96 17.98 -6.21 -23.22
N THR A 97 18.24 -6.31 -24.52
CA THR A 97 19.45 -5.71 -25.15
C THR A 97 19.27 -4.24 -25.51
N SER A 98 18.04 -3.79 -25.74
CA SER A 98 17.70 -2.41 -26.10
C SER A 98 16.35 -1.98 -25.47
N PRO A 99 16.30 -1.81 -24.14
CA PRO A 99 15.04 -1.66 -23.39
C PRO A 99 14.26 -0.38 -23.70
N PHE A 100 14.91 0.61 -24.30
CA PHE A 100 14.33 1.92 -24.66
C PHE A 100 14.80 2.37 -26.04
N GLY A 101 15.08 1.40 -26.93
CA GLY A 101 15.54 1.68 -28.30
C GLY A 101 14.40 1.89 -29.29
N GLY A 102 13.15 1.60 -28.92
CA GLY A 102 11.98 1.64 -29.80
C GLY A 102 11.97 0.52 -30.84
N VAL A 103 12.88 -0.46 -30.73
CA VAL A 103 13.10 -1.50 -31.75
C VAL A 103 11.99 -2.55 -31.70
N ALA A 104 11.53 -2.93 -30.50
CA ALA A 104 10.44 -3.88 -30.36
C ALA A 104 9.10 -3.18 -30.62
N ASN A 105 8.81 -2.19 -29.79
CA ASN A 105 7.75 -1.20 -29.90
C ASN A 105 7.86 -0.35 -28.63
N PRO A 106 8.02 0.98 -28.71
CA PRO A 106 8.31 1.79 -27.53
C PRO A 106 7.18 1.80 -26.48
N VAL A 107 5.92 1.60 -26.89
CA VAL A 107 4.78 1.47 -25.96
C VAL A 107 4.87 0.15 -25.19
N PHE A 108 5.18 -0.95 -25.89
CA PHE A 108 5.37 -2.24 -25.23
C PHE A 108 6.63 -2.27 -24.36
N GLU A 109 7.72 -1.64 -24.78
CA GLU A 109 8.95 -1.49 -23.99
C GLU A 109 8.67 -0.80 -22.65
N ALA A 110 7.91 0.30 -22.64
CA ALA A 110 7.47 0.95 -21.40
C ALA A 110 6.65 0.00 -20.51
N LEU A 111 5.69 -0.70 -21.11
CA LEU A 111 4.80 -1.63 -20.42
C LEU A 111 5.55 -2.80 -19.80
N PHE A 112 6.44 -3.44 -20.57
CA PHE A 112 7.20 -4.60 -20.14
C PHE A 112 8.16 -4.24 -19.01
N ASN A 113 8.86 -3.12 -19.12
CA ASN A 113 9.75 -2.65 -18.04
C ASN A 113 8.98 -2.22 -16.78
N ALA A 114 7.72 -1.78 -16.90
CA ALA A 114 6.86 -1.50 -15.75
C ALA A 114 6.57 -2.76 -14.91
N LEU A 115 6.61 -3.96 -15.51
CA LEU A 115 6.50 -5.24 -14.79
C LEU A 115 7.71 -5.52 -13.88
N GLY A 116 8.79 -4.73 -13.94
CA GLY A 116 9.83 -4.73 -12.90
C GLY A 116 9.49 -3.82 -11.71
N VAL A 117 8.81 -2.69 -11.95
CA VAL A 117 8.47 -1.70 -10.91
C VAL A 117 7.28 -2.15 -10.06
N VAL A 118 6.30 -2.78 -10.68
CA VAL A 118 5.07 -3.24 -10.02
C VAL A 118 5.34 -4.29 -8.93
N PRO A 119 6.08 -5.40 -9.17
CA PRO A 119 6.40 -6.36 -8.12
C PRO A 119 7.34 -5.78 -7.05
N ALA A 120 8.26 -4.86 -7.41
CA ALA A 120 9.05 -4.12 -6.42
C ALA A 120 8.16 -3.25 -5.51
N THR A 121 7.10 -2.66 -6.06
CA THR A 121 6.11 -1.91 -5.28
C THR A 121 5.31 -2.84 -4.37
N TYR A 122 4.88 -4.01 -4.86
CA TYR A 122 4.27 -5.04 -4.02
C TYR A 122 5.21 -5.50 -2.89
N ALA A 123 6.51 -5.60 -3.15
CA ALA A 123 7.49 -5.94 -2.11
C ALA A 123 7.48 -4.89 -0.98
N CYS A 124 7.47 -3.60 -1.33
CA CYS A 124 7.38 -2.49 -0.37
C CYS A 124 6.08 -2.48 0.44
N LEU A 125 4.97 -2.94 -0.14
CA LEU A 125 3.66 -2.95 0.52
C LEU A 125 3.45 -4.20 1.39
N LEU A 126 3.90 -5.36 0.92
CA LEU A 126 3.51 -6.65 1.50
C LEU A 126 4.56 -7.22 2.46
N LEU A 127 5.86 -7.06 2.19
CA LEU A 127 6.91 -7.68 2.99
C LEU A 127 7.02 -7.16 4.43
N PRO A 128 6.73 -5.89 4.74
CA PRO A 128 6.64 -5.42 6.13
C PRO A 128 5.50 -6.08 6.93
N GLY A 129 4.56 -6.79 6.29
CA GLY A 129 3.48 -7.52 6.95
C GLY A 129 3.51 -9.03 6.71
N ALA A 130 4.63 -9.56 6.20
CA ALA A 130 4.69 -10.93 5.72
C ALA A 130 4.90 -12.00 6.80
N LYS A 131 5.44 -11.63 7.98
CA LYS A 131 5.64 -12.57 9.09
C LYS A 131 4.30 -13.22 9.45
N GLY A 132 4.28 -14.55 9.63
CA GLY A 132 3.07 -15.30 9.97
C GLY A 132 2.04 -15.43 8.84
N GLN A 133 2.46 -15.36 7.57
CA GLN A 133 1.58 -15.70 6.44
C GLN A 133 1.80 -17.16 6.05
N LYS A 134 0.73 -17.87 5.70
CA LYS A 134 0.77 -19.27 5.23
C LYS A 134 1.71 -19.48 4.05
N LEU A 135 1.63 -18.57 3.09
CA LEU A 135 2.46 -18.59 1.88
C LEU A 135 3.64 -17.64 2.04
N PRO A 136 4.86 -18.05 1.64
CA PRO A 136 6.05 -17.21 1.76
C PRO A 136 5.96 -16.01 0.82
N ALA A 137 5.57 -14.86 1.37
CA ALA A 137 5.34 -13.62 0.61
C ALA A 137 6.53 -13.23 -0.27
N ALA A 138 7.76 -13.37 0.25
CA ALA A 138 8.97 -13.06 -0.49
C ALA A 138 9.16 -13.95 -1.72
N LEU A 139 8.77 -15.23 -1.65
CA LEU A 139 8.81 -16.13 -2.79
C LEU A 139 7.75 -15.74 -3.83
N CYS A 140 6.51 -15.49 -3.40
CA CYS A 140 5.42 -15.13 -4.31
C CYS A 140 5.69 -13.78 -5.02
N VAL A 141 6.17 -12.77 -4.27
CA VAL A 141 6.52 -11.46 -4.83
C VAL A 141 7.80 -11.53 -5.67
N GLY A 142 8.81 -12.29 -5.24
CA GLY A 142 10.03 -12.50 -6.01
C GLY A 142 9.75 -13.19 -7.35
N ALA A 143 8.94 -14.26 -7.34
CA ALA A 143 8.53 -14.96 -8.54
C ALA A 143 7.68 -14.09 -9.49
N SER A 144 6.95 -13.08 -8.98
CA SER A 144 6.17 -12.18 -9.84
C SER A 144 7.01 -11.26 -10.74
N PHE A 145 8.32 -11.13 -10.52
CA PHE A 145 9.19 -10.47 -11.50
C PHE A 145 9.29 -11.24 -12.83
N ALA A 146 9.08 -12.55 -12.81
CA ALA A 146 9.10 -13.39 -14.01
C ALA A 146 7.70 -13.82 -14.46
N LEU A 147 6.82 -14.15 -13.50
CA LEU A 147 5.51 -14.75 -13.76
C LEU A 147 4.35 -13.76 -13.60
N GLY A 148 4.62 -12.52 -13.19
CA GLY A 148 3.58 -11.51 -12.98
C GLY A 148 2.55 -11.92 -11.93
N PHE A 149 1.29 -11.62 -12.20
CA PHE A 149 0.13 -11.95 -11.37
C PHE A 149 -0.06 -13.46 -11.20
N PHE A 150 0.45 -14.31 -12.09
CA PHE A 150 0.36 -15.76 -11.89
C PHE A 150 1.05 -16.21 -10.60
N ALA A 151 2.14 -15.56 -10.21
CA ALA A 151 2.85 -15.86 -8.97
C ALA A 151 2.27 -15.16 -7.73
N VAL A 152 1.95 -13.86 -7.84
CA VAL A 152 1.51 -13.08 -6.67
C VAL A 152 -0.01 -13.14 -6.43
N GLY A 153 -0.82 -13.43 -7.46
CA GLY A 153 -2.27 -13.50 -7.38
C GLY A 153 -2.80 -14.51 -6.35
N PRO A 154 -2.33 -15.78 -6.34
CA PRO A 154 -2.76 -16.75 -5.33
C PRO A 154 -2.41 -16.31 -3.91
N TYR A 155 -1.26 -15.67 -3.73
CA TYR A 155 -0.87 -15.06 -2.45
C TYR A 155 -1.82 -13.93 -2.06
N LEU A 156 -2.11 -12.99 -2.96
CA LEU A 156 -3.03 -11.87 -2.71
C LEU A 156 -4.46 -12.33 -2.39
N ALA A 157 -4.91 -13.42 -3.01
CA ALA A 157 -6.23 -13.99 -2.74
C ALA A 157 -6.28 -14.65 -1.36
N THR A 158 -5.26 -15.42 -1.00
CA THR A 158 -5.31 -16.32 0.17
C THR A 158 -4.68 -15.76 1.44
N ARG A 159 -3.82 -14.73 1.35
CA ARG A 159 -3.16 -14.13 2.52
C ARG A 159 -4.17 -13.54 3.50
N ALA A 160 -3.88 -13.69 4.79
CA ALA A 160 -4.66 -13.02 5.82
C ALA A 160 -4.42 -11.51 5.77
N PRO A 161 -5.47 -10.68 5.86
CA PRO A 161 -5.31 -9.24 5.94
C PRO A 161 -4.59 -8.85 7.24
N ARG A 162 -3.67 -7.90 7.16
CA ARG A 162 -3.00 -7.37 8.36
C ARG A 162 -3.83 -6.25 8.96
N THR A 163 -4.40 -6.52 10.14
CA THR A 163 -5.23 -5.59 10.91
C THR A 163 -4.49 -4.92 12.06
N THR A 164 -3.30 -5.41 12.39
CA THR A 164 -2.41 -4.81 13.39
C THR A 164 -1.67 -3.61 12.81
N PRO A 165 -1.26 -2.65 13.66
CA PRO A 165 -0.34 -1.59 13.26
C PRO A 165 0.89 -2.15 12.55
N ALA A 166 1.52 -1.34 11.70
CA ALA A 166 2.78 -1.75 11.07
C ALA A 166 3.84 -2.07 12.15
N PRO A 167 4.68 -3.11 11.94
CA PRO A 167 5.73 -3.44 12.90
C PRO A 167 6.75 -2.30 12.98
N ARG A 168 7.50 -2.30 14.08
CA ARG A 168 8.66 -1.41 14.17
C ARG A 168 9.70 -1.79 13.13
N ARG A 169 10.44 -0.80 12.67
CA ARG A 169 11.51 -0.96 11.69
C ARG A 169 12.58 -1.93 12.18
N SER A 170 12.83 -1.97 13.49
CA SER A 170 13.73 -2.92 14.16
C SER A 170 13.29 -4.39 14.14
N GLU A 171 12.00 -4.67 13.93
CA GLU A 171 11.44 -6.04 13.89
C GLU A 171 11.51 -6.68 12.49
N LEU A 172 11.90 -5.88 11.48
CA LEU A 172 12.00 -6.34 10.10
C LEU A 172 13.33 -7.01 9.80
N GLY A 173 13.30 -8.05 8.95
CA GLY A 173 14.50 -8.62 8.36
C GLY A 173 15.31 -7.58 7.58
N TRP A 174 16.63 -7.79 7.47
CA TRP A 174 17.57 -6.79 6.94
C TRP A 174 17.17 -6.25 5.56
N VAL A 175 16.75 -7.10 4.62
CA VAL A 175 16.35 -6.67 3.27
C VAL A 175 15.09 -5.80 3.32
N THR A 176 14.05 -6.23 4.02
CA THR A 176 12.81 -5.45 4.16
C THR A 176 13.05 -4.11 4.82
N ARG A 177 13.86 -4.10 5.89
CA ARG A 177 14.22 -2.87 6.60
C ARG A 177 14.98 -1.88 5.72
N ASN A 178 16.01 -2.35 5.01
CA ASN A 178 16.99 -1.48 4.36
C ASN A 178 16.72 -1.22 2.88
N VAL A 179 15.95 -2.08 2.22
CA VAL A 179 15.61 -1.96 0.79
C VAL A 179 14.14 -1.56 0.65
N TRP A 180 13.21 -2.41 1.08
CA TRP A 180 11.78 -2.23 0.81
C TRP A 180 11.12 -1.11 1.62
N GLU A 181 11.62 -0.80 2.82
CA GLU A 181 11.23 0.37 3.63
C GLU A 181 12.14 1.60 3.45
N SER A 182 13.03 1.59 2.45
CA SER A 182 13.91 2.73 2.16
C SER A 182 13.18 3.82 1.37
N LYS A 183 13.27 5.07 1.83
CA LYS A 183 12.79 6.23 1.07
C LYS A 183 13.58 6.46 -0.22
N LEU A 184 14.86 6.13 -0.24
CA LEU A 184 15.67 6.19 -1.46
C LEU A 184 15.16 5.19 -2.49
N ASN A 185 14.82 3.96 -2.07
CA ASN A 185 14.20 2.97 -2.96
C ASN A 185 12.85 3.45 -3.48
N ALA A 186 12.00 4.02 -2.61
CA ALA A 186 10.71 4.58 -3.04
C ALA A 186 10.88 5.71 -4.07
N VAL A 187 11.84 6.62 -3.88
CA VAL A 187 12.14 7.70 -4.83
C VAL A 187 12.70 7.14 -6.14
N ALA A 188 13.55 6.12 -6.10
CA ALA A 188 14.07 5.46 -7.30
C ALA A 188 12.95 4.77 -8.09
N LEU A 189 12.04 4.06 -7.40
CA LEU A 189 10.86 3.44 -8.02
C LEU A 189 9.95 4.49 -8.65
N LEU A 190 9.68 5.60 -7.96
CA LEU A 190 8.89 6.70 -8.51
C LEU A 190 9.58 7.33 -9.72
N GLY A 191 10.89 7.60 -9.65
CA GLY A 191 11.66 8.16 -10.76
C GLY A 191 11.62 7.27 -11.99
N PHE A 192 11.82 5.96 -11.82
CA PHE A 192 11.75 5.01 -12.94
C PHE A 192 10.32 4.83 -13.46
N ALA A 193 9.31 4.78 -12.58
CA ALA A 193 7.91 4.77 -12.99
C ALA A 193 7.53 6.02 -13.82
N SER A 194 7.96 7.20 -13.37
CA SER A 194 7.74 8.47 -14.09
C SER A 194 8.48 8.49 -15.42
N PHE A 195 9.70 7.96 -15.50
CA PHE A 195 10.43 7.80 -16.75
C PHE A 195 9.68 6.89 -17.72
N LEU A 196 9.21 5.72 -17.28
CA LEU A 196 8.45 4.79 -18.12
C LEU A 196 7.15 5.41 -18.64
N ALA A 197 6.42 6.13 -17.77
CA ALA A 197 5.23 6.87 -18.17
C ALA A 197 5.56 7.95 -19.23
N TYR A 198 6.62 8.72 -19.03
CA TYR A 198 7.09 9.70 -19.99
C TYR A 198 7.50 9.05 -21.32
N TYR A 199 8.30 7.98 -21.28
CA TYR A 199 8.77 7.26 -22.47
C TYR A 199 7.60 6.69 -23.27
N GLY A 200 6.66 6.01 -22.61
CA GLY A 200 5.46 5.48 -23.26
C GLY A 200 4.60 6.57 -23.90
N VAL A 201 4.31 7.65 -23.15
CA VAL A 201 3.47 8.76 -23.63
C VAL A 201 4.13 9.54 -24.77
N SER A 202 5.43 9.83 -24.67
CA SER A 202 6.18 10.55 -25.71
C SER A 202 6.30 9.77 -27.03
N ASN A 203 6.09 8.45 -26.98
CA ASN A 203 6.11 7.58 -28.15
C ASN A 203 4.72 7.19 -28.67
N LEU A 204 3.64 7.83 -28.21
CA LEU A 204 2.30 7.62 -28.75
C LEU A 204 2.14 8.28 -30.13
N SER A 205 2.63 7.60 -31.17
CA SER A 205 2.35 7.89 -32.57
C SER A 205 1.32 6.89 -33.14
N PRO A 206 0.58 7.24 -34.22
CA PRO A 206 -0.33 6.30 -34.87
C PRO A 206 0.33 4.98 -35.27
N GLU A 207 1.57 5.04 -35.76
CA GLU A 207 2.38 3.88 -36.12
C GLU A 207 2.67 3.00 -34.90
N ASN A 208 3.22 3.59 -33.82
CA ASN A 208 3.56 2.85 -32.62
C ASN A 208 2.34 2.23 -31.95
N VAL A 209 1.20 2.93 -31.94
CA VAL A 209 -0.06 2.40 -31.41
C VAL A 209 -0.57 1.24 -32.26
N SER A 210 -0.55 1.38 -33.59
CA SER A 210 -0.97 0.29 -34.49
C SER A 210 -0.08 -0.94 -34.36
N GLY A 211 1.24 -0.75 -34.26
CA GLY A 211 2.21 -1.83 -34.04
C GLY A 211 2.03 -2.50 -32.69
N PHE A 212 1.75 -1.72 -31.64
CA PHE A 212 1.43 -2.26 -30.31
C PHE A 212 0.16 -3.13 -30.34
N ILE A 213 -0.89 -2.68 -31.03
CA ILE A 213 -2.14 -3.45 -31.18
C ILE A 213 -1.89 -4.76 -31.94
N ALA A 214 -1.14 -4.72 -33.04
CA ALA A 214 -0.77 -5.93 -33.79
C ALA A 214 0.06 -6.89 -32.92
N LEU A 215 1.00 -6.35 -32.13
CA LEU A 215 1.85 -7.13 -31.24
C LEU A 215 1.02 -7.95 -30.24
N ILE A 216 0.05 -7.32 -29.55
CA ILE A 216 -0.77 -7.97 -28.52
C ILE A 216 -1.91 -8.84 -29.08
N ARG A 217 -2.34 -8.61 -30.32
CA ARG A 217 -3.48 -9.35 -30.92
C ARG A 217 -3.07 -10.49 -31.83
N GLU A 218 -1.92 -10.40 -32.48
CA GLU A 218 -1.58 -11.28 -33.59
C GLU A 218 -0.21 -11.93 -33.42
N GLN A 219 0.77 -11.23 -32.84
CA GLN A 219 2.18 -11.65 -32.95
C GLN A 219 2.74 -12.33 -31.70
N SER A 220 2.31 -11.93 -30.50
CA SER A 220 2.98 -12.30 -29.26
C SER A 220 2.01 -12.70 -28.15
N MET A 221 2.20 -13.91 -27.62
CA MET A 221 1.49 -14.33 -26.40
C MET A 221 1.99 -13.52 -25.22
N LEU A 222 3.32 -13.39 -25.10
CA LEU A 222 3.96 -12.63 -24.05
C LEU A 222 3.42 -11.20 -23.99
N ALA A 223 3.36 -10.48 -25.10
CA ALA A 223 2.91 -9.09 -25.10
C ALA A 223 1.44 -8.95 -24.72
N CYS A 224 0.58 -9.85 -25.21
CA CYS A 224 -0.83 -9.93 -24.84
C CYS A 224 -0.99 -10.14 -23.33
N VAL A 225 -0.38 -11.20 -22.81
CA VAL A 225 -0.51 -11.60 -21.41
C VAL A 225 0.12 -10.57 -20.48
N SER A 226 1.32 -10.06 -20.78
CA SER A 226 1.96 -8.97 -20.02
C SER A 226 1.11 -7.70 -19.95
N THR A 227 0.39 -7.37 -21.03
CA THR A 227 -0.51 -6.21 -21.05
C THR A 227 -1.70 -6.42 -20.11
N CYS A 228 -2.35 -7.60 -20.19
CA CYS A 228 -3.42 -7.96 -19.27
C CYS A 228 -2.93 -8.06 -17.82
N ASP A 229 -1.74 -8.61 -17.61
CA ASP A 229 -1.10 -8.78 -16.32
C ASP A 229 -0.87 -7.43 -15.61
N LEU A 230 -0.34 -6.43 -16.33
CA LEU A 230 -0.15 -5.09 -15.79
C LEU A 230 -1.47 -4.46 -15.32
N VAL A 231 -2.56 -4.64 -16.09
CA VAL A 231 -3.89 -4.14 -15.72
C VAL A 231 -4.37 -4.81 -14.44
N VAL A 232 -4.27 -6.14 -14.35
CA VAL A 232 -4.73 -6.91 -13.19
C VAL A 232 -3.89 -6.60 -11.95
N LEU A 233 -2.57 -6.54 -12.07
CA LEU A 233 -1.67 -6.14 -10.99
C LEU A 233 -2.01 -4.73 -10.49
N SER A 234 -2.24 -3.78 -11.40
CA SER A 234 -2.58 -2.40 -11.02
C SER A 234 -3.91 -2.33 -10.28
N ALA A 235 -4.94 -3.03 -10.78
CA ALA A 235 -6.25 -3.10 -10.13
C ALA A 235 -6.19 -3.74 -8.73
N CYS A 236 -5.44 -4.85 -8.59
CA CYS A 236 -5.31 -5.57 -7.32
C CYS A 236 -4.44 -4.82 -6.29
N MET A 237 -3.76 -3.75 -6.69
CA MET A 237 -2.87 -3.01 -5.79
C MET A 237 -3.64 -2.10 -4.82
N VAL A 238 -4.91 -1.76 -5.11
CA VAL A 238 -5.80 -0.98 -4.22
C VAL A 238 -5.85 -1.59 -2.81
N ASP A 239 -6.04 -2.92 -2.72
CA ASP A 239 -6.13 -3.64 -1.45
C ASP A 239 -4.81 -3.59 -0.66
N ALA A 240 -3.67 -3.68 -1.35
CA ALA A 240 -2.35 -3.61 -0.72
C ALA A 240 -2.01 -2.20 -0.21
N ILE A 241 -2.34 -1.16 -1.00
CA ILE A 241 -2.16 0.24 -0.61
C ILE A 241 -3.08 0.57 0.57
N GLY A 242 -4.36 0.21 0.48
CA GLY A 242 -5.33 0.48 1.55
C GLY A 242 -4.99 -0.23 2.85
N GLU A 243 -4.39 -1.43 2.79
CA GLU A 243 -3.85 -2.11 3.97
C GLU A 243 -2.63 -1.36 4.53
N ASP A 244 -1.66 -0.97 3.70
CA ASP A 244 -0.48 -0.20 4.15
C ASP A 244 -0.88 1.15 4.77
N MET A 245 -1.87 1.85 4.19
CA MET A 245 -2.45 3.08 4.76
C MET A 245 -3.00 2.86 6.16
N LYS A 246 -3.88 1.87 6.35
CA LYS A 246 -4.48 1.55 7.66
C LYS A 246 -3.41 1.24 8.70
N ARG A 247 -2.41 0.45 8.32
CA ARG A 247 -1.32 0.03 9.23
C ARG A 247 -0.42 1.19 9.64
N ARG A 248 -0.40 2.27 8.86
CA ARG A 248 0.33 3.53 9.13
C ARG A 248 -0.57 4.65 9.66
N ASN A 249 -1.79 4.33 10.11
CA ASN A 249 -2.78 5.28 10.61
C ASN A 249 -3.15 6.39 9.59
N VAL A 250 -3.17 6.05 8.30
CA VAL A 250 -3.65 6.91 7.21
C VAL A 250 -5.01 6.41 6.74
N ASP A 251 -5.93 7.33 6.41
CA ASP A 251 -7.26 6.98 5.89
C ASP A 251 -7.14 6.20 4.56
N PRO A 252 -7.69 4.96 4.48
CA PRO A 252 -7.63 4.15 3.27
C PRO A 252 -8.48 4.66 2.11
N SER A 253 -9.33 5.68 2.29
CA SER A 253 -10.20 6.22 1.24
C SER A 253 -9.42 6.70 0.00
N GLY A 254 -8.17 7.13 0.18
CA GLY A 254 -7.27 7.56 -0.89
C GLY A 254 -6.61 6.41 -1.68
N ALA A 255 -6.74 5.15 -1.25
CA ALA A 255 -6.02 4.03 -1.87
C ALA A 255 -6.32 3.86 -3.36
N LEU A 256 -7.59 4.05 -3.75
CA LEU A 256 -8.01 3.98 -5.14
C LEU A 256 -7.36 5.08 -5.99
N ALA A 257 -7.21 6.29 -5.46
CA ALA A 257 -6.60 7.40 -6.20
C ALA A 257 -5.14 7.11 -6.56
N TYR A 258 -4.38 6.50 -5.65
CA TYR A 258 -3.01 6.06 -5.95
C TYR A 258 -2.99 4.87 -6.93
N ALA A 259 -3.88 3.89 -6.78
CA ALA A 259 -3.92 2.76 -7.70
C ALA A 259 -4.44 3.12 -9.12
N ALA A 260 -5.24 4.18 -9.25
CA ALA A 260 -5.87 4.60 -10.50
C ALA A 260 -4.88 5.15 -11.54
N VAL A 261 -3.65 5.47 -11.13
CA VAL A 261 -2.54 5.81 -12.03
C VAL A 261 -1.53 4.67 -11.97
N PRO A 262 -1.66 3.62 -12.83
CA PRO A 262 -0.80 2.44 -12.81
C PRO A 262 0.68 2.78 -12.68
N VAL A 263 1.41 1.99 -11.88
CA VAL A 263 2.86 2.10 -11.65
C VAL A 263 3.27 3.38 -10.89
N VAL A 264 2.95 4.56 -11.43
CA VAL A 264 3.34 5.87 -10.89
C VAL A 264 2.64 6.18 -9.57
N GLY A 265 1.33 6.01 -9.49
CA GLY A 265 0.56 6.34 -8.30
C GLY A 265 0.91 5.46 -7.10
N PRO A 266 1.04 4.13 -7.25
CA PRO A 266 1.54 3.28 -6.17
C PRO A 266 2.97 3.64 -5.72
N ALA A 267 3.88 3.96 -6.65
CA ALA A 267 5.23 4.41 -6.31
C ALA A 267 5.23 5.76 -5.58
N LEU A 268 4.34 6.68 -5.97
CA LEU A 268 4.13 7.95 -5.29
C LEU A 268 3.66 7.73 -3.85
N TRP A 269 2.74 6.78 -3.63
CA TRP A 269 2.33 6.41 -2.28
C TRP A 269 3.53 5.95 -1.42
N LEU A 270 4.46 5.15 -1.95
CA LEU A 270 5.65 4.73 -1.20
C LEU A 270 6.52 5.90 -0.74
N VAL A 271 6.60 6.97 -1.54
CA VAL A 271 7.32 8.20 -1.19
C VAL A 271 6.58 8.97 -0.10
N LEU A 272 5.25 9.07 -0.19
CA LEU A 272 4.43 9.89 0.72
C LEU A 272 4.05 9.20 2.03
N ARG A 273 4.01 7.86 2.08
CA ARG A 273 3.57 7.12 3.27
C ARG A 273 4.44 7.45 4.49
N PRO A 274 3.88 7.55 5.70
CA PRO A 274 4.67 7.74 6.93
C PRO A 274 5.73 6.65 7.06
N SER A 275 6.94 6.97 7.54
CA SER A 275 7.94 5.95 7.87
C SER A 275 7.46 5.08 9.03
N LEU A 276 7.93 3.83 9.08
CA LEU A 276 7.71 2.99 10.26
C LEU A 276 8.42 3.58 11.48
N GLU A 277 7.83 3.39 12.65
CA GLU A 277 8.48 3.69 13.93
C GLU A 277 9.76 2.85 14.10
N GLU A 278 10.78 3.40 14.75
CA GLU A 278 12.05 2.68 14.99
C GLU A 278 11.90 1.54 16.01
#